data_AF-A0A529MDX7-F1
#
_entry.id   AF-A0A529MDX7-F1
#
_cell.length_a   1.000
_cell.length_b   1.000
_cell.length_c   1.000
_cell.angle_alpha   90.00
_cell.angle_beta   90.00
_cell.angle_gamma   90.00
#
_symmetry.space_group_name_H-M   'P 1'
#
loop_
_entity.id
_entity.type
_entity.pdbx_description
1 polymer ?
#
loop_
_entity_poly.entity_id
_entity_poly.type
_entity_poly.pdbx_seq_one_letter_code
_entity_poly.pdbx_strand_id
1 'polypeptide(L)'
;QEPKVLPARFPNLLVNGSGGIAVGMATNIPPHNLGEVCNGAIALIDNPAIDLPALMEIVPGPDFPTGGIVLGRSGIYSAYS
;
A
#
# COMPACT_ATOMS: atom_id res chain seq x y z
N GLN A 1 7.85 -23.55 -20.00
CA GLN A 1 7.35 -22.15 -20.11
C GLN A 1 6.89 -21.72 -18.74
N GLU A 2 7.26 -20.51 -18.32
CA GLU A 2 6.85 -19.94 -17.03
C GLU A 2 5.90 -18.76 -17.25
N PRO A 3 4.95 -18.50 -16.32
CA PRO A 3 4.04 -17.38 -16.43
C PRO A 3 4.78 -16.05 -16.22
N LYS A 4 4.47 -15.04 -17.04
CA LYS A 4 5.05 -13.69 -16.89
C LYS A 4 4.54 -12.97 -15.64
N VAL A 5 3.31 -13.28 -15.22
CA VAL A 5 2.67 -12.74 -14.01
C VAL A 5 1.83 -13.84 -13.37
N LEU A 6 1.69 -13.78 -12.05
CA LEU A 6 0.79 -14.67 -11.33
C LEU A 6 -0.58 -14.02 -11.16
N PRO A 7 -1.67 -14.81 -11.13
CA PRO A 7 -2.98 -14.32 -10.72
C PRO A 7 -2.95 -13.87 -9.25
N ALA A 8 -2.78 -12.58 -9.01
CA ALA A 8 -2.80 -11.98 -7.68
C ALA A 8 -4.25 -11.66 -7.29
N ARG A 9 -4.89 -12.56 -6.53
CA ARG A 9 -6.29 -12.38 -6.07
C ARG A 9 -6.45 -11.33 -4.96
N PHE A 10 -5.34 -10.82 -4.44
CA PHE A 10 -5.30 -9.73 -3.49
C PHE A 10 -4.12 -8.80 -3.85
N PRO A 11 -4.13 -7.53 -3.43
CA PRO A 11 -3.12 -6.52 -3.78
C PRO A 11 -1.79 -6.76 -3.04
N ASN A 12 -1.06 -7.80 -3.44
CA ASN A 12 0.13 -8.31 -2.76
C ASN A 12 1.24 -7.27 -2.57
N LEU A 13 1.43 -6.37 -3.54
CA LEU A 13 2.47 -5.35 -3.49
C LEU A 13 2.33 -4.42 -2.28
N LEU A 14 1.09 -4.01 -1.96
CA LEU A 14 0.83 -3.13 -0.82
C LEU A 14 0.73 -3.91 0.48
N VAL A 15 0.10 -5.09 0.45
CA VAL A 15 -0.11 -5.92 1.63
C VAL A 15 1.20 -6.42 2.23
N ASN A 16 2.09 -6.97 1.39
CA ASN A 16 3.37 -7.50 1.86
C ASN A 16 4.52 -6.50 1.74
N GLY A 17 4.34 -5.40 1.01
CA GLY A 17 5.43 -4.48 0.70
C GLY A 17 6.45 -5.07 -0.27
N SER A 18 7.54 -4.35 -0.48
CA SER A 18 8.66 -4.78 -1.31
C SER A 18 9.90 -3.96 -0.98
N GLY A 19 11.06 -4.62 -0.83
CA GLY A 19 12.35 -3.96 -0.67
C GLY A 19 13.34 -4.47 -1.70
N GLY A 20 14.08 -3.59 -2.35
CA GLY A 20 15.06 -3.99 -3.37
C GLY A 20 16.01 -2.88 -3.77
N ILE A 21 17.25 -3.26 -4.10
CA ILE A 21 18.29 -2.36 -4.61
C ILE A 21 18.68 -2.84 -6.00
N ALA A 22 18.66 -1.92 -6.96
CA ALA A 22 19.09 -2.13 -8.34
C ALA A 22 20.25 -1.19 -8.68
N VAL A 23 20.71 -1.22 -9.92
CA VAL A 23 21.78 -0.31 -10.37
C VAL A 23 21.21 1.09 -10.52
N GLY A 24 21.58 1.99 -9.60
CA GLY A 24 21.17 3.39 -9.60
C GLY A 24 19.79 3.68 -8.99
N MET A 25 19.10 2.65 -8.45
CA MET A 25 17.76 2.78 -7.87
C MET A 25 17.57 1.90 -6.65
N ALA A 26 16.67 2.30 -5.75
CA ALA A 26 16.23 1.50 -4.62
C ALA A 26 14.72 1.67 -4.42
N THR A 27 14.07 0.64 -3.90
CA THR A 27 12.65 0.66 -3.51
C THR A 27 12.49 0.09 -2.12
N ASN A 28 11.57 0.69 -1.36
CA ASN A 28 11.15 0.20 -0.05
C ASN A 28 9.69 0.60 0.18
N ILE A 29 8.78 -0.36 0.07
CA ILE A 29 7.35 -0.20 0.28
C ILE A 29 7.00 -0.97 1.55
N PRO A 30 6.42 -0.30 2.57
CA PRO A 30 6.05 -0.98 3.81
C PRO A 30 4.76 -1.81 3.62
N PRO A 31 4.55 -2.83 4.47
CA PRO A 31 3.33 -3.64 4.46
C PRO A 31 2.11 -2.83 4.92
N HIS A 32 0.92 -3.26 4.47
CA HIS A 32 -0.38 -2.65 4.79
C HIS A 32 -1.41 -3.72 5.13
N ASN A 33 -2.45 -3.30 5.82
CA ASN A 33 -3.53 -4.19 6.20
C ASN A 33 -4.34 -4.65 4.98
N LEU A 34 -4.56 -5.96 4.84
CA LEU A 34 -5.32 -6.53 3.72
C LEU A 34 -6.76 -5.98 3.62
N GLY A 35 -7.45 -5.82 4.75
CA GLY A 35 -8.83 -5.34 4.78
C GLY A 35 -8.91 -3.89 4.31
N GLU A 36 -8.03 -3.03 4.82
CA GLU A 36 -7.96 -1.62 4.46
C GLU A 36 -7.67 -1.43 2.97
N VAL A 37 -6.68 -2.14 2.43
CA VAL A 37 -6.33 -2.04 1.00
C VAL A 37 -7.46 -2.55 0.10
N CYS A 38 -8.11 -3.66 0.47
CA CYS A 38 -9.27 -4.15 -0.27
C CYS A 38 -10.44 -3.15 -0.23
N ASN A 39 -10.72 -2.56 0.92
CA ASN A 39 -11.77 -1.54 1.06
C ASN A 39 -11.43 -0.28 0.26
N GLY A 40 -10.18 0.16 0.25
CA GLY A 40 -9.72 1.29 -0.57
C GLY A 40 -9.86 1.01 -2.07
N ALA A 41 -9.53 -0.22 -2.50
CA ALA A 41 -9.73 -0.64 -3.88
C ALA A 41 -11.21 -0.66 -4.27
N ILE A 42 -12.09 -1.16 -3.40
CA ILE A 42 -13.55 -1.13 -3.62
C ILE A 42 -14.04 0.32 -3.69
N ALA A 43 -13.61 1.20 -2.78
CA ALA A 43 -13.98 2.62 -2.79
C ALA A 43 -13.55 3.33 -4.07
N LEU A 44 -12.37 2.98 -4.62
CA LEU A 44 -11.88 3.51 -5.90
C LEU A 44 -12.68 2.95 -7.10
N ILE A 45 -13.16 1.72 -7.01
CA ILE A 45 -14.07 1.13 -8.03
C ILE A 45 -15.42 1.87 -8.01
N ASP A 46 -15.98 2.11 -6.82
CA ASP A 46 -17.28 2.76 -6.63
C ASP A 46 -17.22 4.26 -6.99
N ASN A 47 -16.12 4.93 -6.64
CA ASN A 47 -15.87 6.33 -6.97
C ASN A 47 -14.45 6.52 -7.54
N PRO A 48 -14.28 6.46 -8.88
CA PRO A 48 -12.99 6.69 -9.53
C PRO A 48 -12.39 8.08 -9.33
N ALA A 49 -13.18 9.05 -8.85
CA ALA A 49 -12.75 10.42 -8.56
C ALA A 49 -12.51 10.66 -7.05
N ILE A 50 -12.47 9.59 -6.24
CA ILE A 50 -12.11 9.70 -4.82
C ILE A 50 -10.73 10.36 -4.68
N ASP A 51 -10.64 11.31 -3.75
CA ASP A 51 -9.41 12.03 -3.50
C ASP A 51 -8.48 11.25 -2.57
N LEU A 52 -7.21 11.63 -2.56
CA LEU A 52 -6.21 11.00 -1.72
C LEU A 52 -6.56 11.08 -0.22
N PRO A 53 -7.02 12.24 0.33
CA PRO A 53 -7.44 12.32 1.72
C PRO A 53 -8.54 11.30 2.09
N ALA A 54 -9.57 11.13 1.26
CA ALA A 54 -10.62 10.14 1.54
C ALA A 54 -10.10 8.70 1.45
N LEU A 55 -9.18 8.39 0.53
CA LEU A 55 -8.51 7.08 0.50
C LEU A 55 -7.67 6.84 1.76
N MET A 56 -7.02 7.87 2.30
CA MET A 56 -6.24 7.78 3.53
C MET A 56 -7.09 7.58 4.79
N GLU A 57 -8.37 7.96 4.78
CA GLU A 57 -9.29 7.59 5.86
C GLU A 57 -9.59 6.08 5.87
N ILE A 58 -9.51 5.42 4.70
CA ILE A 58 -9.70 3.97 4.56
C ILE A 58 -8.40 3.21 4.80
N VAL A 59 -7.26 3.78 4.37
CA VAL A 59 -5.91 3.24 4.54
C VAL A 59 -5.07 4.25 5.35
N PRO A 60 -5.16 4.25 6.70
CA PRO A 60 -4.55 5.27 7.54
C PRO A 60 -3.03 5.28 7.51
N GLY A 61 -2.42 4.14 7.19
CA GLY A 61 -0.98 4.00 7.12
C GLY A 61 -0.50 2.55 7.01
N PRO A 62 0.81 2.33 7.18
CA PRO A 62 1.41 1.00 7.15
C PRO A 62 1.04 0.12 8.36
N ASP A 63 0.98 -1.19 8.15
CA ASP A 63 0.70 -2.21 9.17
C ASP A 63 1.85 -3.22 9.22
N PHE A 64 2.71 -3.09 10.24
CA PHE A 64 3.87 -3.95 10.40
C PHE A 64 3.49 -5.24 11.14
N PRO A 65 4.04 -6.41 10.78
CA PRO A 65 3.70 -7.69 11.42
C PRO A 65 4.05 -7.74 12.91
N THR A 66 4.98 -6.90 13.35
CA THR A 66 5.38 -6.74 14.76
C THR A 66 4.58 -5.67 15.50
N GLY A 67 3.67 -4.97 14.81
CA GLY A 67 3.10 -3.71 15.28
C GLY A 67 4.18 -2.64 15.48
N GLY A 68 3.88 -1.67 16.34
CA GLY A 68 4.80 -0.59 16.71
C GLY A 68 4.05 0.71 17.03
N ILE A 69 4.81 1.77 17.29
CA ILE A 69 4.27 3.13 17.43
C ILE A 69 4.83 3.96 16.30
N VAL A 70 3.94 4.44 15.42
CA VAL A 70 4.30 5.39 14.37
C VAL A 70 4.29 6.80 14.95
N LEU A 71 5.43 7.49 14.87
CA LEU A 71 5.58 8.86 15.36
C LEU A 71 5.30 9.85 14.23
N GLY A 72 4.13 10.48 14.29
CA GLY A 72 3.70 11.47 13.31
C GLY A 72 3.09 10.88 12.05
N ARG A 73 2.22 11.66 11.40
CA ARG A 73 1.49 11.27 10.18
C ARG A 73 1.96 12.01 8.93
N SER A 74 2.77 13.06 9.09
CA SER A 74 3.27 13.88 7.97
C SER A 74 4.13 13.07 6.99
N GLY A 75 4.98 12.17 7.51
CA GLY A 75 5.80 11.30 6.67
C GLY A 75 4.99 10.31 5.84
N ILE A 76 3.90 9.77 6.41
CA ILE A 76 2.99 8.88 5.69
C ILE A 76 2.28 9.65 4.59
N TYR A 77 1.70 10.81 4.92
CA TYR A 77 1.03 11.66 3.93
C TYR A 77 1.94 12.02 2.77
N SER A 78 3.16 12.49 3.06
CA SER A 78 4.15 12.85 2.03
C SER A 78 4.62 11.66 1.20
N ALA A 79 4.50 10.43 1.68
CA ALA A 79 4.88 9.23 0.93
C ALA A 79 3.75 8.76 0.00
N TYR A 80 2.49 9.11 0.30
CA TYR A 80 1.32 8.76 -0.49
C TYR A 80 0.95 9.83 -1.53
N SER A 81 1.29 11.10 -1.29
CA SER A 81 1.11 12.22 -2.22
C SER A 81 2.21 12.30 -3.27
#